data_AF-A0A2A5HBN2-F1
#
_entry.id   AF-A0A2A5HBN2-F1
#
_cell.length_a   1.000
_cell.length_b   1.000
_cell.length_c   1.000
_cell.angle_alpha   90.00
_cell.angle_beta   90.00
_cell.angle_gamma   90.00
#
_symmetry.space_group_name_H-M   'P 1'
#
loop_
_entity.id
_entity.type
_entity.pdbx_description
1 polymer ?
#
loop_
_entity_poly.entity_id
_entity_poly.type
_entity_poly.pdbx_seq_one_letter_code
_entity_poly.pdbx_strand_id
1 'polypeptide(L)'
;MIHAALRKADYISYRDCASKELIESDQPGFEGEVFPDLAFGLNFTPISKTTRRNKPLIGINPMPVYDYRYWNVRDDGQYHAYVAKLARLAERLISENYPVVFFPTMWRDDYVIIDILKEMDPKIRSKVEDSKLVNHCDEVSELTNLLQDIDIVVATRFHGTLLPLLVNTPVLGISYYRKNADLMNEFGQDDYHETLEECDVDRLYSKLMTLASNLQQTKADIFQKTKEYQDLTAKQWDRIIQLIT
;
A
#
# COMPACT_ATOMS: atom_id res chain seq x y z
N MET A 1 -27.51 0.75 -10.96
CA MET A 1 -27.07 -0.67 -10.99
C MET A 1 -26.88 -1.26 -9.60
N ILE A 2 -26.21 -0.56 -8.66
CA ILE A 2 -25.94 -1.07 -7.29
C ILE A 2 -27.22 -1.50 -6.55
N HIS A 3 -28.28 -0.67 -6.53
CA HIS A 3 -29.54 -1.02 -5.83
C HIS A 3 -30.17 -2.35 -6.27
N ALA A 4 -30.15 -2.65 -7.57
CA ALA A 4 -30.76 -3.87 -8.10
C ALA A 4 -29.93 -5.09 -7.72
N ALA A 5 -28.60 -4.94 -7.63
CA ALA A 5 -27.70 -5.98 -7.14
C ALA A 5 -27.92 -6.22 -5.64
N LEU A 6 -27.98 -5.16 -4.82
CA LEU A 6 -28.21 -5.26 -3.37
C LEU A 6 -29.55 -5.94 -3.04
N ARG A 7 -30.64 -5.62 -3.74
CA ARG A 7 -31.95 -6.29 -3.55
C ARG A 7 -31.97 -7.77 -3.90
N LYS A 8 -30.99 -8.24 -4.66
CA LYS A 8 -30.87 -9.64 -5.09
C LYS A 8 -29.73 -10.37 -4.38
N ALA A 9 -29.01 -9.71 -3.48
CA ALA A 9 -27.89 -10.30 -2.79
C ALA A 9 -28.39 -11.09 -1.58
N ASP A 10 -28.01 -12.36 -1.49
CA ASP A 10 -28.21 -13.18 -0.30
C ASP A 10 -27.20 -12.86 0.81
N TYR A 11 -26.13 -12.12 0.47
CA TYR A 11 -25.09 -11.69 1.39
C TYR A 11 -24.55 -10.31 1.03
N ILE A 12 -24.42 -9.44 2.04
CA ILE A 12 -23.83 -8.11 1.92
C ILE A 12 -22.79 -7.97 3.03
N SER A 13 -21.59 -7.53 2.64
CA SER A 13 -20.55 -7.14 3.58
C SER A 13 -19.84 -5.89 3.09
N TYR A 14 -19.32 -5.11 4.03
CA TYR A 14 -18.57 -3.89 3.77
C TYR A 14 -17.12 -4.10 4.16
N ARG A 15 -16.21 -3.46 3.43
CA ARG A 15 -14.79 -3.49 3.74
C ARG A 15 -14.38 -2.52 4.85
N ASP A 16 -15.17 -1.48 5.06
CA ASP A 16 -14.87 -0.42 6.01
C ASP A 16 -16.17 0.23 6.52
N CYS A 17 -16.12 0.80 7.73
CA CYS A 17 -17.26 1.44 8.39
C CYS A 17 -17.79 2.62 7.57
N ALA A 18 -16.91 3.41 6.95
CA ALA A 18 -17.31 4.55 6.14
C ALA A 18 -18.17 4.13 4.93
N SER A 19 -17.84 3.01 4.28
CA SER A 19 -18.63 2.46 3.18
C SER A 19 -19.98 1.90 3.66
N LYS A 20 -20.03 1.28 4.84
CA LYS A 20 -21.28 0.85 5.48
C LYS A 20 -22.19 2.05 5.75
N GLU A 21 -21.67 3.06 6.45
CA GLU A 21 -22.38 4.30 6.78
C GLU A 21 -22.91 4.99 5.52
N LEU A 22 -22.09 5.12 4.48
CA LEU A 22 -22.50 5.74 3.23
C LEU A 22 -23.68 5.02 2.55
N ILE A 23 -23.63 3.68 2.48
CA ILE A 23 -24.66 2.90 1.79
C ILE A 23 -25.93 2.80 2.63
N GLU A 24 -25.82 2.53 3.93
CA GLU A 24 -26.98 2.31 4.79
C GLU A 24 -27.71 3.61 5.13
N SER A 25 -27.03 4.77 5.13
CA SER A 25 -27.68 6.08 5.27
C SER A 25 -28.42 6.53 4.00
N ASP A 26 -27.87 6.26 2.82
CA ASP A 26 -28.53 6.55 1.54
C ASP A 26 -29.68 5.58 1.25
N GLN A 27 -29.58 4.33 1.74
CA GLN A 27 -30.53 3.26 1.44
C GLN A 27 -30.92 2.46 2.67
N PRO A 28 -31.91 2.95 3.44
CA PRO A 28 -32.45 2.24 4.57
C PRO A 28 -33.00 0.86 4.16
N GLY A 29 -32.63 -0.19 4.89
CA GLY A 29 -33.14 -1.55 4.70
C GLY A 29 -32.15 -2.56 4.10
N PHE A 30 -30.92 -2.14 3.78
CA PHE A 30 -29.80 -3.07 3.60
C PHE A 30 -28.97 -3.09 4.88
N GLU A 31 -28.64 -4.29 5.35
CA GLU A 31 -27.73 -4.49 6.47
C GLU A 31 -26.61 -5.43 6.03
N GLY A 32 -25.38 -5.07 6.35
CA GLY A 32 -24.22 -5.91 6.13
C GLY A 32 -23.17 -5.71 7.22
N GLU A 33 -22.39 -6.74 7.48
CA GLU A 33 -21.30 -6.67 8.45
C GLU A 33 -20.03 -6.09 7.83
N VAL A 34 -19.19 -5.49 8.66
CA VAL A 34 -17.88 -4.99 8.25
C VAL A 34 -16.84 -6.08 8.45
N PHE A 35 -16.12 -6.41 7.38
CA PHE A 35 -14.99 -7.32 7.39
C PHE A 35 -13.77 -6.65 6.76
N PRO A 36 -12.54 -7.07 7.11
CA PRO A 36 -11.35 -6.62 6.41
C PRO A 36 -11.40 -6.90 4.90
N ASP A 37 -10.49 -6.28 4.15
CA ASP A 37 -10.31 -6.63 2.75
C ASP A 37 -10.01 -8.14 2.59
N LEU A 38 -10.61 -8.77 1.57
CA LEU A 38 -10.43 -10.19 1.29
C LEU A 38 -8.96 -10.57 1.01
N ALA A 39 -8.12 -9.62 0.62
CA ALA A 39 -6.69 -9.82 0.43
C ALA A 39 -6.00 -10.31 1.72
N PHE A 40 -6.53 -10.04 2.92
CA PHE A 40 -6.00 -10.61 4.16
C PHE A 40 -6.17 -12.13 4.24
N GLY A 41 -7.07 -12.73 3.45
CA GLY A 41 -7.23 -14.17 3.32
C GLY A 41 -6.23 -14.85 2.37
N LEU A 42 -5.30 -14.10 1.76
CA LEU A 42 -4.27 -14.66 0.88
C LEU A 42 -3.24 -15.48 1.68
N ASN A 43 -2.93 -16.66 1.16
CA ASN A 43 -1.85 -17.49 1.67
C ASN A 43 -0.54 -17.18 0.93
N PHE A 44 0.55 -17.12 1.68
CA PHE A 44 1.91 -17.02 1.14
C PHE A 44 2.84 -17.91 1.95
N THR A 45 3.96 -18.30 1.36
CA THR A 45 4.99 -19.07 2.05
C THR A 45 5.98 -18.10 2.68
N PRO A 46 6.19 -18.13 4.02
CA PRO A 46 7.22 -17.33 4.66
C PRO A 46 8.61 -17.65 4.10
N ILE A 47 9.34 -16.62 3.68
CA ILE A 47 10.71 -16.74 3.19
C ILE A 47 11.69 -16.27 4.26
N SER A 48 12.75 -17.06 4.49
CA SER A 48 13.87 -16.60 5.31
C SER A 48 14.72 -15.64 4.48
N LYS A 49 14.83 -14.37 4.90
CA LYS A 49 15.79 -13.43 4.30
C LYS A 49 17.21 -13.98 4.45
N THR A 50 17.84 -14.33 3.34
CA THR A 50 19.24 -14.79 3.30
C THR A 50 20.21 -13.62 3.11
N THR A 51 19.74 -12.52 2.54
CA THR A 51 20.57 -11.35 2.21
C THR A 51 20.75 -10.46 3.43
N ARG A 52 21.98 -10.39 3.95
CA ARG A 52 22.36 -9.37 4.94
C ARG A 52 22.66 -8.06 4.20
N ARG A 53 21.94 -7.00 4.55
CA ARG A 53 22.16 -5.64 4.04
C ARG A 53 22.61 -4.72 5.17
N ASN A 54 23.48 -3.76 4.87
CA ASN A 54 23.92 -2.75 5.83
C ASN A 54 22.84 -1.69 6.10
N LYS A 55 21.93 -1.50 5.13
CA LYS A 55 20.79 -0.59 5.23
C LYS A 55 19.51 -1.31 4.79
N PRO A 56 18.35 -0.94 5.38
CA PRO A 56 17.04 -1.43 4.95
C PRO A 56 16.81 -1.24 3.44
N LEU A 57 16.27 -2.28 2.78
CA LEU A 57 15.71 -2.17 1.44
C LEU A 57 14.37 -1.42 1.48
N ILE A 58 14.29 -0.32 0.74
CA ILE A 58 13.11 0.53 0.65
C ILE A 58 12.36 0.22 -0.65
N GLY A 59 11.13 -0.30 -0.52
CA GLY A 59 10.21 -0.48 -1.64
C GLY A 59 9.32 0.75 -1.81
N ILE A 60 9.18 1.30 -3.01
CA ILE A 60 8.30 2.44 -3.28
C ILE A 60 7.19 2.02 -4.24
N ASN A 61 5.94 2.08 -3.76
CA ASN A 61 4.75 1.83 -4.57
C ASN A 61 3.97 3.13 -4.83
N PRO A 62 4.22 3.80 -5.97
CA PRO A 62 3.47 4.98 -6.35
C PRO A 62 2.13 4.61 -7.01
N MET A 63 1.19 5.54 -6.96
CA MET A 63 -0.08 5.51 -7.71
C MET A 63 -0.18 6.77 -8.58
N PRO A 64 -0.69 6.72 -9.83
CA PRO A 64 -0.82 7.90 -10.69
C PRO A 64 -2.04 8.76 -10.29
N VAL A 65 -2.02 9.29 -9.07
CA VAL A 65 -3.04 10.22 -8.54
C VAL A 65 -2.96 11.54 -9.30
N TYR A 66 -4.10 12.13 -9.66
CA TYR A 66 -4.23 13.35 -10.49
C TYR A 66 -3.74 13.25 -11.95
N ASP A 67 -3.18 12.10 -12.35
CA ASP A 67 -2.72 11.85 -13.71
C ASP A 67 -3.90 11.63 -14.68
N TYR A 68 -3.95 12.40 -15.76
CA TYR A 68 -4.98 12.27 -16.81
C TYR A 68 -5.04 10.88 -17.47
N ARG A 69 -3.96 10.08 -17.42
CA ARG A 69 -3.90 8.72 -17.99
C ARG A 69 -4.66 7.68 -17.17
N TYR A 70 -5.07 8.02 -15.95
CA TYR A 70 -5.68 7.07 -15.01
C TYR A 70 -6.73 7.66 -14.08
N TRP A 71 -6.47 8.83 -13.50
CA TRP A 71 -7.31 9.41 -12.47
C TRP A 71 -8.51 10.15 -13.07
N ASN A 72 -9.65 10.10 -12.40
CA ASN A 72 -10.88 10.76 -12.84
C ASN A 72 -10.83 12.29 -12.64
N VAL A 73 -10.08 12.76 -11.64
CA VAL A 73 -9.88 14.19 -11.35
C VAL A 73 -8.48 14.60 -11.76
N ARG A 74 -8.33 15.18 -12.94
CA ARG A 74 -7.02 15.62 -13.44
C ARG A 74 -6.56 16.88 -12.72
N ASP A 75 -5.31 16.89 -12.28
CA ASP A 75 -4.59 18.10 -11.86
C ASP A 75 -3.10 17.94 -12.17
N ASP A 76 -2.65 18.54 -13.28
CA ASP A 76 -1.27 18.41 -13.72
C ASP A 76 -0.28 19.04 -12.73
N GLY A 77 -0.67 20.11 -12.03
CA GLY A 77 0.20 20.78 -11.07
C GLY A 77 0.46 19.88 -9.86
N GLN A 78 -0.61 19.31 -9.30
CA GLN A 78 -0.50 18.37 -8.18
C GLN A 78 0.20 17.06 -8.59
N TYR A 79 -0.06 16.55 -9.79
CA TYR A 79 0.63 15.37 -10.31
C TYR A 79 2.14 15.58 -10.41
N HIS A 80 2.60 16.64 -11.08
CA HIS A 80 4.04 16.92 -11.19
C HIS A 80 4.70 17.18 -9.84
N ALA A 81 4.02 17.88 -8.92
CA ALA A 81 4.52 18.09 -7.56
C ALA A 81 4.70 16.75 -6.82
N TYR A 82 3.76 15.82 -6.97
CA TYR A 82 3.84 14.48 -6.39
C TYR A 82 4.97 13.63 -6.99
N VAL A 83 5.12 13.63 -8.33
CA VAL A 83 6.23 12.96 -9.03
C VAL A 83 7.57 13.50 -8.53
N ALA A 84 7.72 14.83 -8.45
CA ALA A 84 8.94 15.47 -7.97
C ALA A 84 9.27 15.13 -6.51
N LYS A 85 8.25 15.04 -5.62
CA LYS A 85 8.45 14.61 -4.23
C LYS A 85 9.03 13.19 -4.16
N LEU A 86 8.45 12.24 -4.90
CA LEU A 86 8.93 10.85 -4.90
C LEU A 86 10.30 10.68 -5.56
N ALA A 87 10.57 11.40 -6.64
CA ALA A 87 11.89 11.43 -7.28
C ALA A 87 12.97 11.90 -6.29
N ARG A 88 12.75 13.02 -5.61
CA ARG A 88 13.67 13.57 -4.61
C ARG A 88 13.86 12.67 -3.39
N LEU A 89 12.80 11.99 -2.93
CA LEU A 89 12.89 11.01 -1.86
C LEU A 89 13.80 9.83 -2.28
N ALA A 90 13.58 9.27 -3.48
CA ALA A 90 14.39 8.18 -4.01
C ALA A 90 15.86 8.60 -4.22
N GLU A 91 16.10 9.79 -4.77
CA GLU A 91 17.46 10.35 -4.92
C GLU A 91 18.19 10.51 -3.59
N ARG A 92 17.50 11.00 -2.56
CA ARG A 92 18.07 11.14 -1.21
C ARG A 92 18.44 9.78 -0.65
N LEU A 93 17.54 8.81 -0.74
CA LEU A 93 17.78 7.44 -0.29
C LEU A 93 18.99 6.81 -1.00
N ILE A 94 19.06 6.91 -2.33
CA ILE A 94 20.18 6.40 -3.13
C ILE A 94 21.48 7.11 -2.77
N SER A 95 21.45 8.44 -2.61
CA SER A 95 22.64 9.24 -2.25
C SER A 95 23.20 8.87 -0.87
N GLU A 96 22.33 8.42 0.03
CA GLU A 96 22.70 7.92 1.33
C GLU A 96 22.95 6.40 1.36
N ASN A 97 23.03 5.74 0.20
CA ASN A 97 23.29 4.30 0.05
C ASN A 97 22.19 3.36 0.58
N TYR A 98 20.94 3.82 0.68
CA TYR A 98 19.81 2.91 0.86
C TYR A 98 19.52 2.20 -0.48
N PRO A 99 19.37 0.87 -0.49
CA PRO A 99 18.84 0.19 -1.67
C PRO A 99 17.36 0.54 -1.84
N VAL A 100 16.99 0.90 -3.06
CA VAL A 100 15.63 1.35 -3.43
C VAL A 100 15.12 0.50 -4.59
N VAL A 101 13.85 0.10 -4.51
CA VAL A 101 13.13 -0.57 -5.60
C VAL A 101 11.73 0.02 -5.75
N PHE A 102 11.36 0.43 -6.95
CA PHE A 102 9.98 0.74 -7.30
C PHE A 102 9.26 -0.54 -7.70
N PHE A 103 8.00 -0.67 -7.28
CA PHE A 103 7.18 -1.79 -7.71
C PHE A 103 5.73 -1.33 -7.95
N PRO A 104 5.11 -1.71 -9.09
CA PRO A 104 3.69 -1.49 -9.32
C PRO A 104 2.87 -2.56 -8.58
N THR A 105 1.61 -2.26 -8.25
CA THR A 105 0.62 -3.31 -7.90
C THR A 105 -0.51 -3.39 -8.94
N MET A 106 -0.49 -2.50 -9.92
CA MET A 106 -1.24 -2.64 -11.17
C MET A 106 -0.47 -2.03 -12.35
N TRP A 107 -0.75 -2.50 -13.56
CA TRP A 107 -0.06 -2.08 -14.79
C TRP A 107 -0.07 -0.57 -15.08
N ARG A 108 -1.04 0.19 -14.56
CA ARG A 108 -1.07 1.65 -14.75
C ARG A 108 -0.14 2.41 -13.81
N ASP A 109 0.35 1.77 -12.75
CA ASP A 109 1.33 2.39 -11.85
C ASP A 109 2.67 2.65 -12.59
N ASP A 110 2.94 1.93 -13.69
CA ASP A 110 4.12 2.15 -14.54
C ASP A 110 4.20 3.58 -15.09
N TYR A 111 3.05 4.21 -15.37
CA TYR A 111 3.01 5.58 -15.86
C TYR A 111 3.70 6.56 -14.91
N VAL A 112 3.40 6.45 -13.61
CA VAL A 112 4.00 7.31 -12.59
C VAL A 112 5.43 6.88 -12.27
N ILE A 113 5.73 5.58 -12.26
CA ILE A 113 7.12 5.10 -12.05
C ILE A 113 8.03 5.67 -13.15
N ILE A 114 7.62 5.55 -14.42
CA ILE A 114 8.38 6.07 -15.56
C ILE A 114 8.62 7.58 -15.42
N ASP A 115 7.62 8.34 -15.01
CA ASP A 115 7.76 9.79 -14.86
C ASP A 115 8.65 10.16 -13.67
N ILE A 116 8.58 9.43 -12.55
CA ILE A 116 9.50 9.58 -11.41
C ILE A 116 10.94 9.34 -11.88
N LEU A 117 11.19 8.26 -12.61
CA LEU A 117 12.53 7.92 -13.09
C LEU A 117 13.10 8.94 -14.10
N LYS A 118 12.23 9.64 -14.85
CA LYS A 118 12.62 10.72 -15.76
C LYS A 118 12.91 12.02 -15.03
N GLU A 119 12.21 12.28 -13.93
CA GLU A 119 12.41 13.46 -13.08
C GLU A 119 13.70 13.38 -12.27
N MET A 120 14.18 12.17 -11.96
CA MET A 120 15.41 11.97 -11.19
C MET A 120 16.69 12.49 -11.91
N ASP A 121 17.63 13.05 -11.14
CA ASP A 121 18.97 13.42 -11.59
C ASP A 121 19.69 12.19 -12.18
N PRO A 122 20.07 12.23 -13.48
CA PRO A 122 20.75 11.13 -14.14
C PRO A 122 22.03 10.66 -13.44
N LYS A 123 22.76 11.55 -12.75
CA LYS A 123 23.98 11.21 -12.00
C LYS A 123 23.69 10.42 -10.73
N ILE A 124 22.53 10.64 -10.11
CA ILE A 124 22.10 9.89 -8.93
C ILE A 124 21.50 8.56 -9.37
N ARG A 125 20.61 8.58 -10.37
CA ARG A 125 19.97 7.37 -10.91
C ARG A 125 20.99 6.35 -11.40
N SER A 126 22.02 6.78 -12.12
CA SER A 126 23.07 5.89 -12.65
C SER A 126 23.92 5.17 -11.59
N LYS A 127 23.75 5.48 -10.30
CA LYS A 127 24.35 4.69 -9.19
C LYS A 127 23.65 3.34 -8.99
N VAL A 128 22.46 3.15 -9.55
CA VAL A 128 21.68 1.92 -9.49
C VAL A 128 21.42 1.46 -10.92
N GLU A 129 21.56 0.17 -11.19
CA GLU A 129 21.18 -0.39 -12.49
C GLU A 129 19.66 -0.25 -12.66
N ASP A 130 19.21 0.24 -13.83
CA ASP A 130 17.78 0.43 -14.12
C ASP A 130 16.95 -0.85 -13.89
N SER A 131 17.50 -2.02 -14.23
CA SER A 131 16.86 -3.34 -14.01
C SER A 131 16.69 -3.73 -12.54
N LYS A 132 17.41 -3.08 -11.62
CA LYS A 132 17.28 -3.26 -10.17
C LYS A 132 16.38 -2.21 -9.54
N LEU A 133 16.09 -1.13 -10.26
CA LEU A 133 15.35 0.02 -9.75
C LEU A 133 13.84 -0.18 -9.88
N VAL A 134 13.37 -1.01 -10.81
CA VAL A 134 11.96 -1.37 -10.95
C VAL A 134 11.82 -2.88 -10.95
N ASN A 135 10.90 -3.40 -10.13
CA ASN A 135 10.57 -4.81 -10.10
C ASN A 135 9.08 -5.00 -10.45
N HIS A 136 8.83 -5.67 -11.57
CA HIS A 136 7.49 -6.02 -12.02
C HIS A 136 7.18 -7.46 -11.59
N CYS A 137 5.97 -7.67 -11.08
CA CYS A 137 5.47 -8.98 -10.71
C CYS A 137 4.22 -9.27 -11.53
N ASP A 138 4.19 -10.42 -12.19
CA ASP A 138 3.06 -10.87 -12.99
C ASP A 138 2.05 -11.64 -12.12
N GLU A 139 2.53 -12.24 -11.03
CA GLU A 139 1.71 -12.99 -10.07
C GLU A 139 1.71 -12.38 -8.66
N VAL A 140 0.62 -12.64 -7.92
CA VAL A 140 0.52 -12.29 -6.50
C VAL A 140 1.60 -13.01 -5.67
N SER A 141 1.96 -14.23 -6.04
CA SER A 141 3.03 -15.02 -5.43
C SER A 141 4.39 -14.28 -5.53
N GLU A 142 4.73 -13.76 -6.71
CA GLU A 142 5.93 -12.97 -6.96
C GLU A 142 5.94 -11.67 -6.17
N LEU A 143 4.80 -10.96 -6.16
CA LEU A 143 4.66 -9.71 -5.40
C LEU A 143 4.83 -9.97 -3.90
N THR A 144 4.19 -11.00 -3.33
CA THR A 144 4.37 -11.34 -1.92
C THR A 144 5.82 -11.75 -1.60
N ASN A 145 6.53 -12.42 -2.51
CA ASN A 145 7.95 -12.73 -2.33
C ASN A 145 8.83 -11.47 -2.33
N LEU A 146 8.56 -10.52 -3.24
CA LEU A 146 9.23 -9.22 -3.27
C LEU A 146 9.00 -8.45 -1.97
N LEU A 147 7.74 -8.35 -1.53
CA LEU A 147 7.36 -7.64 -0.31
C LEU A 147 7.97 -8.25 0.95
N GLN A 148 8.16 -9.57 0.97
CA GLN A 148 8.87 -10.27 2.04
C GLN A 148 10.37 -9.94 2.06
N ASP A 149 11.01 -9.62 0.93
CA ASP A 149 12.42 -9.22 0.87
C ASP A 149 12.63 -7.72 1.21
N ILE A 150 11.64 -6.88 0.94
CA ILE A 150 11.64 -5.46 1.31
C ILE A 150 11.63 -5.30 2.84
N ASP A 151 12.34 -4.30 3.35
CA ASP A 151 12.41 -4.01 4.79
C ASP A 151 11.39 -2.95 5.22
N ILE A 152 11.15 -1.95 4.37
CA ILE A 152 10.12 -0.91 4.56
C ILE A 152 9.51 -0.55 3.21
N VAL A 153 8.19 -0.40 3.16
CA VAL A 153 7.47 0.08 1.97
C VAL A 153 7.01 1.52 2.15
N VAL A 154 7.17 2.36 1.12
CA VAL A 154 6.52 3.67 0.99
C VAL A 154 5.42 3.51 -0.05
N ALA A 155 4.15 3.67 0.34
CA ALA A 155 3.02 3.33 -0.53
C ALA A 155 1.98 4.44 -0.63
N THR A 156 1.58 4.76 -1.86
CA THR A 156 0.44 5.65 -2.13
C THR A 156 -0.84 4.85 -2.39
N ARG A 157 -0.75 3.64 -2.96
CA ARG A 157 -1.90 2.81 -3.31
C ARG A 157 -2.34 1.94 -2.14
N PHE A 158 -3.65 1.69 -2.04
CA PHE A 158 -4.22 0.83 -0.99
C PHE A 158 -3.60 -0.58 -0.90
N HIS A 159 -3.53 -1.32 -2.02
CA HIS A 159 -2.90 -2.65 -2.00
C HIS A 159 -1.37 -2.60 -1.87
N GLY A 160 -0.76 -1.45 -2.22
CA GLY A 160 0.64 -1.17 -1.90
C GLY A 160 0.90 -0.99 -0.41
N THR A 161 -0.13 -0.66 0.39
CA THR A 161 -0.09 -0.60 1.86
C THR A 161 -0.50 -1.94 2.48
N LEU A 162 -1.60 -2.52 2.01
CA LEU A 162 -2.20 -3.72 2.61
C LEU A 162 -1.32 -4.97 2.46
N LEU A 163 -0.80 -5.24 1.27
CA LEU A 163 -0.04 -6.47 1.02
C LEU A 163 1.28 -6.53 1.80
N PRO A 164 2.05 -5.43 1.98
CA PRO A 164 3.17 -5.43 2.90
C PRO A 164 2.76 -5.76 4.34
N LEU A 165 1.66 -5.19 4.85
CA LEU A 165 1.17 -5.48 6.20
C LEU A 165 0.82 -6.97 6.35
N LEU A 166 0.18 -7.56 5.33
CA LEU A 166 -0.11 -9.00 5.28
C LEU A 166 1.16 -9.86 5.43
N VAL A 167 2.27 -9.47 4.79
CA VAL A 167 3.55 -10.20 4.88
C VAL A 167 4.47 -9.71 6.00
N ASN A 168 3.95 -8.92 6.93
CA ASN A 168 4.65 -8.34 8.07
C ASN A 168 5.82 -7.41 7.71
N THR A 169 5.64 -6.62 6.66
CA THR A 169 6.57 -5.57 6.20
C THR A 169 6.01 -4.19 6.58
N PRO A 170 6.74 -3.40 7.40
CA PRO A 170 6.36 -2.04 7.78
C PRO A 170 6.12 -1.11 6.60
N VAL A 171 5.17 -0.19 6.76
CA VAL A 171 4.75 0.75 5.72
C VAL A 171 4.84 2.20 6.21
N LEU A 172 5.30 3.10 5.34
CA LEU A 172 5.08 4.53 5.39
C LEU A 172 4.02 4.90 4.35
N GLY A 173 2.81 5.23 4.82
CA GLY A 173 1.67 5.51 3.95
C GLY A 173 1.64 6.95 3.43
N ILE A 174 1.40 7.12 2.13
CA ILE A 174 1.03 8.41 1.52
C ILE A 174 -0.46 8.33 1.17
N SER A 175 -1.28 9.03 1.94
CA SER A 175 -2.73 8.93 1.88
C SER A 175 -3.31 10.02 0.99
N TYR A 176 -3.76 9.66 -0.21
CA TYR A 176 -4.58 10.54 -1.07
C TYR A 176 -6.08 10.47 -0.71
N TYR A 177 -6.47 9.45 0.06
CA TYR A 177 -7.83 9.24 0.51
C TYR A 177 -7.80 8.61 1.90
N ARG A 178 -8.85 8.88 2.69
CA ARG A 178 -8.99 8.44 4.09
C ARG A 178 -8.69 6.94 4.30
N LYS A 179 -9.06 6.08 3.36
CA LYS A 179 -8.94 4.62 3.48
C LYS A 179 -7.51 4.12 3.76
N ASN A 180 -6.49 4.80 3.23
CA ASN A 180 -5.10 4.41 3.53
C ASN A 180 -4.73 4.77 4.97
N ALA A 181 -5.09 5.98 5.42
CA ALA A 181 -4.85 6.42 6.80
C ALA A 181 -5.62 5.56 7.81
N ASP A 182 -6.89 5.27 7.56
CA ASP A 182 -7.70 4.39 8.41
C ASP A 182 -7.03 3.02 8.60
N LEU A 183 -6.57 2.40 7.50
CA LEU A 183 -5.87 1.11 7.56
C LEU A 183 -4.55 1.22 8.35
N MET A 184 -3.78 2.29 8.16
CA MET A 184 -2.55 2.50 8.93
C MET A 184 -2.83 2.63 10.43
N ASN A 185 -3.87 3.38 10.81
CA ASN A 185 -4.27 3.57 12.21
C ASN A 185 -4.76 2.26 12.85
N GLU A 186 -5.53 1.46 12.10
CA GLU A 186 -5.98 0.14 12.55
C GLU A 186 -4.79 -0.80 12.86
N PHE A 187 -3.64 -0.60 12.19
CA PHE A 187 -2.38 -1.33 12.39
C PHE A 187 -1.41 -0.65 13.37
N GLY A 188 -1.86 0.37 14.11
CA GLY A 188 -1.03 1.13 15.05
C GLY A 188 0.11 1.89 14.38
N GLN A 189 -0.08 2.28 13.12
CA GLN A 189 0.90 3.00 12.30
C GLN A 189 0.54 4.48 12.09
N ASP A 190 -0.18 5.08 13.04
CA ASP A 190 -0.66 6.47 13.02
C ASP A 190 0.50 7.46 12.76
N ASP A 191 1.65 7.22 13.39
CA ASP A 191 2.84 8.04 13.22
C ASP A 191 3.56 7.83 11.87
N TYR A 192 3.17 6.81 11.10
CA TYR A 192 3.81 6.40 9.86
C TYR A 192 2.91 6.56 8.63
N HIS A 193 2.05 7.56 8.63
CA HIS A 193 1.42 8.05 7.40
C HIS A 193 1.43 9.58 7.30
N GLU A 194 1.24 10.07 6.07
CA GLU A 194 1.07 11.49 5.72
C GLU A 194 -0.03 11.62 4.67
N THR A 195 -0.71 12.75 4.61
CA THR A 195 -1.60 13.05 3.48
C THR A 195 -0.78 13.48 2.25
N LEU A 196 -1.30 13.23 1.04
CA LEU A 196 -0.61 13.59 -0.20
C LEU A 196 -0.36 15.11 -0.31
N GLU A 197 -1.30 15.88 0.24
CA GLU A 197 -1.28 17.34 0.27
C GLU A 197 -0.23 17.88 1.25
N GLU A 198 -0.11 17.28 2.44
CA GLU A 198 0.76 17.76 3.52
C GLU A 198 2.17 17.17 3.48
N CYS A 199 2.38 16.06 2.76
CA CYS A 199 3.67 15.40 2.74
C CYS A 199 4.72 16.24 1.96
N ASP A 200 5.90 16.34 2.53
CA ASP A 200 7.12 16.81 1.85
C ASP A 200 8.25 15.78 2.02
N VAL A 201 9.34 15.98 1.27
CA VAL A 201 10.45 15.03 1.23
C VAL A 201 11.14 14.88 2.59
N ASP A 202 11.28 15.95 3.36
CA ASP A 202 11.95 15.93 4.66
C ASP A 202 11.08 15.21 5.71
N ARG A 203 9.78 15.47 5.72
CA ARG A 203 8.81 14.77 6.58
C ARG A 203 8.76 13.28 6.28
N LEU A 204 8.63 12.91 5.00
CA LEU A 204 8.61 11.51 4.58
C LEU A 204 9.91 10.81 4.96
N TYR A 205 11.05 11.43 4.69
CA TYR A 205 12.35 10.87 5.05
C TYR A 205 12.50 10.73 6.58
N SER A 206 12.12 11.75 7.36
CA SER A 206 12.20 11.71 8.83
C SER A 206 11.33 10.59 9.43
N LYS A 207 10.09 10.46 8.96
CA LYS A 207 9.19 9.35 9.36
C LYS A 207 9.76 7.99 8.95
N LEU A 208 10.32 7.88 7.74
CA LEU A 208 10.96 6.66 7.26
C LEU A 208 12.15 6.25 8.16
N MET A 209 12.98 7.20 8.60
CA MET A 209 14.11 6.92 9.49
C MET A 209 13.65 6.53 10.90
N THR A 210 12.58 7.14 11.37
CA THR A 210 11.96 6.78 12.66
C THR A 210 11.40 5.35 12.59
N LEU A 211 10.67 5.03 11.53
CA LEU A 211 10.17 3.69 11.24
C LEU A 211 11.31 2.66 11.14
N ALA A 212 12.40 3.01 10.46
CA ALA A 212 13.60 2.18 10.35
C ALA A 212 14.25 1.88 11.72
N SER A 213 14.17 2.82 12.66
CA SER A 213 14.69 2.65 14.02
C SER A 213 13.79 1.78 14.90
N ASN A 214 12.49 1.73 14.59
CA ASN A 214 11.47 1.01 15.37
C ASN A 214 11.02 -0.33 14.75
N LEU A 215 11.69 -0.79 13.67
CA LEU A 215 11.29 -1.94 12.84
C LEU A 215 10.81 -3.17 13.61
N GLN A 216 11.53 -3.55 14.67
CA GLN A 216 11.21 -4.77 15.42
C GLN A 216 9.88 -4.65 16.17
N GLN A 217 9.65 -3.51 16.82
CA GLN A 217 8.39 -3.24 17.52
C GLN A 217 7.25 -3.15 16.50
N THR A 218 7.46 -2.38 15.43
CA THR A 218 6.47 -2.23 14.36
C THR A 218 6.05 -3.56 13.76
N LYS A 219 6.99 -4.48 13.51
CA LYS A 219 6.69 -5.84 13.00
C LYS A 219 5.93 -6.71 14.01
N ALA A 220 6.13 -6.50 15.31
CA ALA A 220 5.34 -7.22 16.31
C ALA A 220 3.88 -6.75 16.29
N ASP A 221 3.66 -5.44 16.19
CA ASP A 221 2.33 -4.82 16.16
C ASP A 221 1.57 -5.21 14.89
N ILE A 222 2.23 -5.11 13.72
CA ILE A 222 1.66 -5.53 12.43
C ILE A 222 1.28 -7.01 12.45
N PHE A 223 2.17 -7.88 12.93
CA PHE A 223 1.89 -9.33 12.99
C PHE A 223 0.64 -9.63 13.82
N GLN A 224 0.50 -9.00 14.98
CA GLN A 224 -0.65 -9.20 15.87
C GLN A 224 -1.96 -8.77 15.19
N LYS A 225 -1.96 -7.61 14.51
CA LYS A 225 -3.14 -7.12 13.81
C LYS A 225 -3.48 -7.92 12.55
N THR A 226 -2.47 -8.33 11.77
CA THR A 226 -2.66 -9.20 10.60
C THR A 226 -3.34 -10.51 10.99
N LYS A 227 -3.01 -11.11 12.14
CA LYS A 227 -3.67 -12.34 12.62
C LYS A 227 -5.15 -12.14 12.90
N GLU A 228 -5.50 -11.04 13.56
CA GLU A 228 -6.90 -10.68 13.79
C GLU A 228 -7.66 -10.56 12.47
N TYR A 229 -7.07 -9.91 11.46
CA TYR A 229 -7.71 -9.70 10.16
C TYR A 229 -7.85 -11.00 9.37
N GLN A 230 -6.85 -11.87 9.42
CA GLN A 230 -6.92 -13.23 8.86
C GLN A 230 -8.08 -14.02 9.46
N ASP A 231 -8.25 -13.99 10.78
CA ASP A 231 -9.35 -14.69 11.47
C ASP A 231 -10.73 -14.13 11.10
N LEU A 232 -10.84 -12.81 10.94
CA LEU A 232 -12.09 -12.16 10.51
C LEU A 232 -12.44 -12.53 9.07
N THR A 233 -11.47 -12.50 8.14
CA THR A 233 -11.69 -12.90 6.75
C THR A 233 -12.04 -14.39 6.65
N ALA A 234 -11.43 -15.27 7.46
CA ALA A 234 -11.79 -16.69 7.51
C ALA A 234 -13.24 -16.90 7.97
N LYS A 235 -13.68 -16.20 9.03
CA LYS A 235 -15.08 -16.22 9.50
C LYS A 235 -16.06 -15.74 8.42
N GLN A 236 -15.67 -14.74 7.63
CA GLN A 236 -16.47 -14.27 6.50
C GLN A 236 -16.67 -15.37 5.46
N TRP A 237 -15.59 -16.07 5.10
CA TRP A 237 -15.65 -17.18 4.14
C TRP A 237 -16.52 -18.33 4.64
N ASP A 238 -16.42 -18.70 5.93
CA ASP A 238 -17.28 -19.73 6.52
C ASP A 238 -18.76 -19.37 6.39
N ARG A 239 -19.12 -18.11 6.64
CA ARG A 239 -20.49 -17.61 6.47
C ARG A 239 -20.96 -17.64 5.01
N ILE A 240 -20.12 -17.21 4.08
CA ILE A 240 -20.47 -17.22 2.65
C ILE A 240 -20.67 -18.65 2.15
N ILE A 241 -19.81 -19.59 2.56
CA ILE A 241 -19.92 -21.01 2.16
C ILE A 241 -21.23 -21.61 2.68
N GLN A 242 -21.64 -21.30 3.91
CA GLN A 242 -22.91 -21.77 4.49
C GLN A 242 -24.16 -21.34 3.70
N LEU A 243 -24.08 -20.28 2.89
CA LEU A 243 -25.20 -19.85 2.05
C LEU A 243 -25.32 -20.67 0.74
N ILE A 244 -24.26 -21.39 0.36
CA ILE A 244 -24.18 -22.16 -0.89
C ILE A 244 -24.41 -23.66 -0.63
N THR A 245 -24.26 -24.11 0.62
CA THR A 245 -24.42 -25.51 1.07
C THR A 245 -25.76 -25.74 1.76
#